data_AF-A0A1F7LP14-F1
#
_entry.id   AF-A0A1F7LP14-F1
#
_cell.length_a   1.000
_cell.length_b   1.000
_cell.length_c   1.000
_cell.angle_alpha   90.00
_cell.angle_beta   90.00
_cell.angle_gamma   90.00
#
_symmetry.space_group_name_H-M   'P 1'
#
loop_
_entity.id
_entity.type
_entity.pdbx_description
1 polymer ?
#
loop_
_entity_poly.entity_id
_entity_poly.type
_entity_poly.pdbx_seq_one_letter_code
_entity_poly.pdbx_strand_id
1 'polypeptide(L)'
;MVMTTLSMIAMGAVIQARGPAWLLTLLMLLASFSMWCTWSPSYALVGGLFPASVMGKAFGLYNSTCFIGAILSPFLTGWIKDVTGSFAAGLYGVAALSVVSVVTALGIRPAFRLKEIPPAVAAPRHP
;
A
#
# COMPACT_ATOMS: atom_id res chain seq x y z
N MET A 1 -4.49 -0.63 1.74
CA MET A 1 -4.05 -2.04 1.96
C MET A 1 -5.21 -3.04 2.03
N VAL A 2 -6.23 -2.84 2.88
CA VAL A 2 -7.41 -3.74 2.92
C VAL A 2 -8.12 -3.81 1.57
N MET A 3 -8.38 -2.67 0.93
CA MET A 3 -9.04 -2.61 -0.37
C MET A 3 -8.23 -3.30 -1.48
N THR A 4 -6.90 -3.12 -1.49
CA THR A 4 -5.98 -3.86 -2.37
C THR A 4 -6.05 -5.37 -2.13
N THR A 5 -6.14 -5.80 -0.86
CA THR A 5 -6.23 -7.23 -0.53
C THR A 5 -7.51 -7.84 -1.11
N LEU A 6 -8.65 -7.18 -0.88
CA LEU A 6 -9.94 -7.65 -1.38
C LEU A 6 -9.99 -7.67 -2.92
N SER A 7 -9.42 -6.67 -3.58
CA SER A 7 -9.40 -6.63 -5.04
C SER A 7 -8.50 -7.73 -5.65
N MET A 8 -7.36 -8.06 -5.03
CA MET A 8 -6.50 -9.17 -5.47
C MET A 8 -7.20 -10.53 -5.32
N ILE A 9 -7.87 -10.76 -4.18
CA ILE A 9 -8.65 -11.99 -3.97
C ILE A 9 -9.76 -12.11 -5.01
N ALA A 10 -10.51 -11.02 -5.24
CA ALA A 10 -11.57 -10.98 -6.23
C ALA A 10 -11.05 -11.24 -7.65
N MET A 11 -9.92 -10.67 -8.04
CA MET A 11 -9.33 -10.95 -9.37
C MET A 11 -8.89 -12.41 -9.50
N GLY A 12 -8.29 -13.00 -8.46
CA GLY A 12 -7.95 -14.43 -8.46
C GLY A 12 -9.18 -15.33 -8.63
N ALA A 13 -10.31 -14.97 -8.02
CA ALA A 13 -11.57 -15.69 -8.19
C ALA A 13 -12.17 -15.51 -9.60
N VAL A 14 -12.16 -14.28 -10.14
CA VAL A 14 -12.65 -13.99 -11.50
C VAL A 14 -11.84 -14.73 -12.55
N ILE A 15 -10.51 -14.79 -12.41
CA ILE A 15 -9.64 -15.52 -13.35
C ILE A 15 -9.93 -17.02 -13.33
N GLN A 16 -10.10 -17.63 -12.15
CA GLN A 16 -10.44 -19.05 -12.04
C GLN A 16 -11.83 -19.37 -12.61
N ALA A 17 -12.79 -18.48 -12.39
CA ALA A 17 -14.14 -18.60 -12.96
C ALA A 17 -14.22 -18.27 -14.46
N ARG A 18 -13.10 -17.91 -15.10
CA ARG A 18 -13.05 -17.40 -16.49
C ARG A 18 -14.04 -16.25 -16.72
N GLY A 19 -14.15 -15.36 -15.72
CA GLY A 19 -15.08 -14.25 -15.73
C GLY A 19 -14.72 -13.16 -16.76
N PRO A 20 -15.62 -12.18 -16.95
CA PRO A 20 -15.51 -11.22 -18.03
C PRO A 20 -14.39 -10.18 -17.79
N ALA A 21 -13.72 -9.77 -18.86
CA ALA A 21 -12.55 -8.89 -18.81
C ALA A 21 -12.84 -7.51 -18.17
N TRP A 22 -14.04 -6.94 -18.37
CA TRP A 22 -14.40 -5.64 -17.79
C TRP A 22 -14.36 -5.66 -16.26
N LEU A 23 -14.71 -6.79 -15.64
CA LEU A 23 -14.68 -6.93 -14.18
C LEU A 23 -13.23 -6.94 -13.67
N LEU A 24 -12.32 -7.56 -14.40
CA LEU A 24 -10.88 -7.48 -14.11
C LEU A 24 -10.38 -6.05 -14.22
N THR A 25 -10.77 -5.30 -15.26
CA THR A 25 -10.39 -3.89 -15.41
C THR A 25 -10.87 -3.03 -14.23
N LEU A 26 -12.12 -3.21 -13.78
CA LEU A 26 -12.63 -2.50 -12.61
C LEU A 26 -11.87 -2.84 -11.33
N LEU A 27 -11.56 -4.12 -11.12
CA LEU A 27 -10.80 -4.56 -9.95
C LEU A 27 -9.35 -4.06 -9.97
N MET A 28 -8.73 -3.98 -11.15
CA MET A 28 -7.41 -3.37 -11.35
C MET A 28 -7.45 -1.86 -11.07
N LEU A 29 -8.50 -1.17 -11.51
CA LEU A 29 -8.69 0.25 -11.21
C LEU A 29 -8.79 0.48 -9.69
N LEU A 30 -9.61 -0.33 -9.01
CA LEU A 30 -9.78 -0.25 -7.56
C LEU A 30 -8.46 -0.54 -6.82
N ALA A 31 -7.72 -1.56 -7.25
CA ALA A 31 -6.40 -1.87 -6.71
C ALA A 31 -5.43 -0.69 -6.86
N SER A 32 -5.40 -0.09 -8.06
CA SER A 32 -4.53 1.05 -8.39
C SER A 32 -4.88 2.27 -7.53
N PHE A 33 -6.16 2.63 -7.45
CA PHE A 33 -6.62 3.74 -6.61
C PHE A 33 -6.22 3.53 -5.15
N SER A 34 -6.44 2.33 -4.59
CA SER A 34 -6.03 2.03 -3.22
C SER A 34 -4.53 2.18 -3.00
N MET A 35 -3.71 1.77 -3.97
CA MET A 35 -2.25 1.84 -3.87
C MET A 35 -1.80 3.29 -3.79
N TRP A 36 -2.31 4.15 -4.66
CA TRP A 36 -2.02 5.59 -4.67
C TRP A 36 -2.48 6.29 -3.40
N CYS A 37 -3.69 5.98 -2.91
CA CYS A 37 -4.19 6.53 -1.65
C CYS A 37 -3.33 6.14 -0.44
N THR A 38 -2.71 4.95 -0.45
CA THR A 38 -1.86 4.51 0.66
C THR A 38 -0.49 5.17 0.64
N TRP A 39 -0.03 5.65 -0.52
CA TRP A 39 1.30 6.24 -0.67
C TRP A 39 1.47 7.49 0.19
N SER A 40 0.51 8.42 0.16
CA SER A 40 0.59 9.69 0.90
C SER A 40 0.69 9.51 2.44
N PRO A 41 -0.19 8.73 3.10
CA PRO A 41 -0.06 8.42 4.52
C PRO A 41 1.28 7.77 4.90
N SER A 42 1.83 6.90 4.06
CA SER A 42 3.12 6.26 4.32
C SER A 42 4.27 7.27 4.39
N TYR A 43 4.33 8.23 3.47
CA TYR A 43 5.35 9.29 3.52
C TYR A 43 5.16 10.21 4.74
N ALA A 44 3.91 10.54 5.08
CA ALA A 44 3.60 11.34 6.27
C ALA A 44 4.02 10.62 7.56
N LEU A 45 3.81 9.30 7.65
CA LEU A 45 4.25 8.49 8.78
C LEU A 45 5.77 8.48 8.93
N VAL A 46 6.52 8.23 7.85
CA VAL A 46 7.99 8.27 7.90
C VAL A 46 8.48 9.65 8.31
N GLY A 47 7.85 10.72 7.79
CA GLY A 47 8.17 12.10 8.16
C GLY A 47 7.86 12.45 9.63
N GLY A 48 6.89 11.77 10.25
CA GLY A 48 6.52 12.00 11.65
C GLY A 48 7.28 11.15 12.67
N LEU A 49 7.88 10.03 12.25
CA LEU A 49 8.54 9.07 13.15
C LEU A 49 10.01 9.39 13.43
N PHE A 50 10.69 10.11 12.54
CA PHE A 50 12.14 10.35 12.63
C PHE A 50 12.47 11.84 12.80
N PRO A 51 13.52 12.19 13.56
CA PRO A 51 13.98 13.57 13.67
C PRO A 51 14.65 14.04 12.36
N ALA A 52 14.65 15.35 12.13
CA ALA A 52 15.17 15.98 10.90
C ALA A 52 16.62 15.56 10.56
N SER A 53 17.45 15.30 11.57
CA SER A 53 18.86 14.90 11.39
C SER A 53 19.07 13.56 10.68
N VAL A 54 18.10 12.64 10.77
CA VAL A 54 18.17 11.30 10.14
C VAL A 54 17.09 11.08 9.09
N MET A 55 16.27 12.09 8.82
CA MET A 55 15.12 12.04 7.91
C MET A 55 15.51 11.54 6.50
N GLY A 56 16.62 12.05 5.95
CA GLY A 56 17.13 11.62 4.65
C GLY A 56 17.50 10.14 4.60
N LYS A 57 18.08 9.61 5.70
CA LYS A 57 18.40 8.18 5.81
C LYS A 57 17.14 7.32 5.93
N ALA A 58 16.15 7.79 6.69
CA ALA A 58 14.87 7.10 6.84
C ALA A 58 14.10 6.99 5.52
N PHE A 59 13.95 8.11 4.78
CA PHE A 59 13.34 8.09 3.45
C PHE A 59 14.17 7.30 2.43
N GLY A 60 15.50 7.37 2.50
CA GLY A 60 16.39 6.56 1.67
C GLY A 60 16.12 5.07 1.87
N LEU A 61 16.14 4.60 3.12
CA LEU A 61 15.87 3.20 3.45
C LEU A 61 14.45 2.75 3.04
N TYR A 62 13.45 3.62 3.26
CA TYR A 62 12.08 3.36 2.80
C TYR A 62 12.03 3.14 1.28
N ASN A 63 12.60 4.05 0.49
CA ASN A 63 12.61 3.93 -0.97
C ASN A 63 13.43 2.72 -1.45
N SER A 64 14.59 2.46 -0.84
CA SER A 64 15.40 1.27 -1.16
C SER A 64 14.61 -0.02 -0.96
N THR A 65 13.84 -0.12 0.13
CA THR A 65 12.97 -1.27 0.39
C THR A 65 11.89 -1.42 -0.68
N CYS A 66 11.26 -0.32 -1.09
CA CYS A 66 10.27 -0.32 -2.17
C CYS A 66 10.87 -0.79 -3.50
N PHE A 67 12.07 -0.32 -3.87
CA PHE A 67 12.74 -0.75 -5.10
C PHE A 67 13.17 -2.21 -5.06
N ILE A 68 13.66 -2.71 -3.93
CA ILE A 68 13.95 -4.14 -3.76
C ILE A 68 12.67 -4.96 -3.98
N GLY A 69 11.54 -4.55 -3.37
CA GLY A 69 10.24 -5.19 -3.60
C GLY A 69 9.81 -5.15 -5.06
N ALA A 70 9.99 -4.01 -5.74
CA ALA A 70 9.68 -3.86 -7.16
C ALA A 70 10.52 -4.78 -8.05
N ILE A 71 11.80 -4.98 -7.73
CA ILE A 71 12.68 -5.92 -8.45
C ILE A 71 12.25 -7.36 -8.18
N LEU A 72 11.98 -7.74 -6.94
CA LEU A 72 11.67 -9.13 -6.57
C LEU A 72 10.26 -9.57 -7.02
N SER A 73 9.30 -8.65 -7.10
CA SER A 73 7.90 -8.99 -7.34
C SER A 73 7.60 -9.72 -8.66
N PRO A 74 8.19 -9.38 -9.82
CA PRO A 74 7.94 -10.09 -11.08
C PRO A 74 8.59 -11.47 -11.08
N PHE A 75 9.78 -11.61 -10.48
CA PHE A 75 10.44 -12.91 -10.33
C PHE A 75 9.61 -13.85 -9.48
N LEU A 76 9.13 -13.39 -8.32
CA LEU A 76 8.34 -14.23 -7.42
C LEU A 76 6.98 -14.58 -8.03
N THR A 77 6.29 -13.61 -8.64
CA THR A 77 4.99 -13.84 -9.29
C THR A 77 5.12 -14.76 -10.50
N GLY A 78 6.17 -14.58 -11.30
CA GLY A 78 6.48 -15.43 -12.45
C GLY A 78 6.79 -16.87 -12.03
N TRP A 79 7.65 -17.03 -11.02
CA TRP A 79 7.99 -18.35 -10.47
C TRP A 79 6.76 -19.07 -9.89
N ILE A 80 5.91 -18.36 -9.14
CA ILE A 80 4.64 -18.93 -8.64
C ILE A 80 3.76 -19.38 -9.80
N LYS A 81 3.62 -18.57 -10.86
CA LYS A 81 2.86 -18.94 -12.06
C LYS A 81 3.47 -20.18 -12.73
N ASP A 82 4.78 -20.27 -12.83
CA ASP A 82 5.47 -21.38 -13.50
C ASP A 82 5.31 -22.70 -12.73
N VAL A 83 5.36 -22.67 -11.40
CA VAL A 83 5.20 -23.86 -10.56
C VAL A 83 3.72 -24.29 -10.45
N THR A 84 2.80 -23.33 -10.34
CA THR A 84 1.37 -23.64 -10.13
C THR A 84 0.58 -23.79 -11.42
N GLY A 85 1.12 -23.32 -12.56
CA GLY A 85 0.40 -23.21 -13.82
C GLY A 85 -0.74 -22.19 -13.80
N SER A 86 -0.91 -21.40 -12.74
CA SER A 86 -2.05 -20.51 -12.54
C SER A 86 -1.64 -19.09 -12.19
N PHE A 87 -2.18 -18.13 -12.95
CA PHE A 87 -2.01 -16.71 -12.65
C PHE A 87 -2.75 -16.29 -11.37
N ALA A 88 -3.85 -16.97 -11.02
CA ALA A 88 -4.60 -16.69 -9.81
C ALA A 88 -3.81 -16.97 -8.54
N ALA A 89 -2.92 -17.97 -8.55
CA ALA A 89 -2.05 -18.28 -7.43
C ALA A 89 -1.10 -17.11 -7.09
N GLY A 90 -0.58 -16.42 -8.10
CA GLY A 90 0.21 -15.20 -7.92
C GLY A 90 -0.58 -14.08 -7.25
N LEU A 91 -1.83 -13.87 -7.68
CA LEU A 91 -2.72 -12.86 -7.09
C LEU A 91 -3.05 -13.17 -5.62
N TYR A 92 -3.25 -14.44 -5.26
CA TYR A 92 -3.43 -14.83 -3.87
C TYR A 92 -2.16 -14.67 -3.03
N GLY A 93 -0.99 -14.91 -3.60
CA GLY A 93 0.29 -14.61 -2.95
C GLY A 93 0.42 -13.12 -2.62
N VAL A 94 0.07 -12.24 -3.57
CA VAL A 94 0.06 -10.78 -3.35
C VAL A 94 -0.98 -10.38 -2.31
N ALA A 95 -2.16 -11.01 -2.30
CA ALA A 95 -3.17 -10.78 -1.26
C ALA A 95 -2.65 -11.16 0.13
N ALA A 96 -1.97 -12.30 0.27
CA ALA A 96 -1.38 -12.72 1.55
C ALA A 96 -0.32 -11.73 2.06
N LEU A 97 0.59 -11.27 1.19
CA LEU A 97 1.55 -10.21 1.52
C LEU A 97 0.87 -8.89 1.93
N SER A 98 -0.25 -8.56 1.29
CA SER A 98 -1.03 -7.37 1.61
C SER A 98 -1.67 -7.47 3.00
N VAL A 99 -2.12 -8.65 3.42
CA VAL A 99 -2.60 -8.90 4.80
C VAL A 99 -1.49 -8.68 5.82
N VAL A 100 -0.28 -9.20 5.58
CA VAL A 100 0.88 -8.97 6.46
C VAL A 100 1.17 -7.47 6.61
N SER A 101 1.04 -6.72 5.52
CA SER A 101 1.19 -5.27 5.52
C SER A 101 0.12 -4.58 6.40
N VAL A 102 -1.14 -5.02 6.33
CA VAL A 102 -2.22 -4.50 7.19
C VAL A 102 -1.91 -4.78 8.66
N VAL A 103 -1.56 -6.03 9.00
CA VAL A 103 -1.29 -6.43 10.39
C VAL A 103 -0.13 -5.63 10.97
N THR A 104 0.96 -5.50 10.21
CA THR A 104 2.12 -4.72 10.64
C THR A 104 1.77 -3.23 10.80
N ALA A 105 0.96 -2.67 9.89
CA ALA A 105 0.53 -1.28 9.97
C ALA A 105 -0.34 -1.00 11.20
N LEU A 106 -1.20 -1.94 11.62
CA LEU A 106 -1.99 -1.80 12.85
C LEU A 106 -1.13 -1.77 14.12
N GLY A 107 0.07 -2.36 14.07
CA GLY A 107 1.05 -2.30 15.17
C GLY A 107 1.80 -0.97 15.28
N ILE A 108 1.75 -0.13 14.24
CA ILE A 108 2.41 1.18 14.25
C ILE A 108 1.58 2.11 15.15
N ARG A 109 2.20 2.61 16.22
CA ARG A 109 1.62 3.66 17.07
C ARG A 109 2.09 5.02 16.54
N PRO A 110 1.24 5.79 15.84
CA PRO A 110 1.67 7.08 15.31
C PRO A 110 1.91 8.04 16.47
N ALA A 111 3.05 8.76 16.47
CA ALA A 111 3.29 9.88 17.37
C ALA A 111 2.49 11.15 16.97
N PHE A 112 1.36 10.97 16.27
CA PHE A 112 0.51 12.06 15.80
C PHE A 112 -0.25 12.63 17.00
N ARG A 113 0.42 13.51 17.76
CA ARG A 113 -0.28 14.55 18.49
C ARG A 113 -0.86 15.46 17.43
N LEU A 114 -2.18 15.48 17.27
CA LEU A 114 -2.88 16.61 16.69
C LEU A 114 -2.31 17.85 17.39
N LYS A 115 -1.38 18.55 16.73
CA LYS A 115 -0.89 19.81 17.24
C LYS A 115 -2.11 20.70 17.14
N GLU A 116 -2.73 20.98 18.28
CA GLU A 116 -3.84 21.92 18.41
C GLU A 116 -3.50 23.13 17.53
N ILE A 117 -4.42 23.45 16.62
CA ILE A 117 -4.28 24.59 15.73
C ILE A 117 -3.89 25.77 16.62
N PRO A 118 -2.72 26.41 16.41
CA PRO A 118 -2.34 27.55 17.21
C PRO A 118 -3.49 28.57 17.15
N PRO A 119 -3.99 29.08 18.30
CA PRO A 119 -5.15 29.97 18.34
C PRO A 119 -4.99 31.26 17.49
N ALA A 120 -3.80 31.52 16.96
CA ALA A 120 -3.50 32.61 16.04
C ALA A 120 -4.24 32.56 14.68
N VAL A 121 -4.83 31.42 14.28
CA VAL A 121 -5.63 31.31 13.04
C VAL A 121 -7.14 31.42 13.31
N ALA A 122 -7.58 31.36 14.57
CA ALA A 122 -8.99 31.44 14.95
C ALA A 122 -9.50 32.87 15.21
N ALA A 123 -8.61 33.88 15.23
CA ALA A 123 -9.03 35.26 15.38
C ALA A 123 -9.54 35.81 14.04
N PRO A 124 -10.80 36.26 13.94
CA PRO A 124 -11.24 37.02 12.77
C PRO A 124 -10.35 38.26 12.68
N ARG A 125 -9.69 38.44 11.54
CA ARG A 125 -9.07 39.72 11.20
C ARG A 125 -10.20 40.74 11.12
N HIS A 126 -10.42 41.48 12.20
CA HIS A 126 -11.31 42.62 12.20
C HIS A 126 -10.72 43.74 11.32
N PRO A 127 -11.58 44.53 10.66
CA PRO A 127 -11.25 45.46 9.57
C PRO A 127 -10.37 46.64 9.99
#